data_AF-A0A1A3MWX0-F1
#
_entry.id   AF-A0A1A3MWX0-F1
#
_cell.length_a   1.000
_cell.length_b   1.000
_cell.length_c   1.000
_cell.angle_alpha   90.00
_cell.angle_beta   90.00
_cell.angle_gamma   90.00
#
_symmetry.space_group_name_H-M   'P 1'
#
loop_
_entity.id
_entity.type
_entity.pdbx_description
1 polymer ?
#
loop_
_entity_poly.entity_id
_entity_poly.type
_entity_poly.pdbx_seq_one_letter_code
_entity_poly.pdbx_strand_id
1 'polypeptide(L)'
;MAEGIVLTAAAALVMTASPTVNPVGSVSIMVTGKTLAEIDLLIARRCVDIDLADTPGDRQRSYALDTNPVRLDTLSSDPAVVIRSVGIVDRTDLVIAVRFEVDDRFRQRTFVFQHDCGDVCLTADSPVAAKPLPLSRFRSGGLPLPRAVGATNCDGRMHQ
;
A
#
# COMPACT_ATOMS: atom_id res chain seq x y z
N MET A 1 -27.31 -4.14 -7.52
CA MET A 1 -26.08 -4.43 -8.29
C MET A 1 -25.63 -3.13 -8.95
N ALA A 2 -24.54 -2.54 -8.46
CA ALA A 2 -23.89 -1.41 -9.12
C ALA A 2 -22.49 -1.26 -8.52
N GLU A 3 -21.53 -2.06 -9.00
CA GLU A 3 -20.13 -1.91 -8.63
C GLU A 3 -19.33 -1.39 -9.84
N GLY A 4 -18.94 -0.12 -9.73
CA GLY A 4 -18.16 0.62 -10.71
C GLY A 4 -16.91 1.19 -10.04
N ILE A 5 -16.48 0.52 -8.98
CA ILE A 5 -15.38 0.92 -8.12
C ILE A 5 -14.10 0.36 -8.73
N VAL A 6 -13.25 1.25 -9.21
CA VAL A 6 -12.00 0.90 -9.89
C VAL A 6 -10.83 1.44 -9.11
N LEU A 7 -9.94 0.55 -8.71
CA LEU A 7 -8.65 0.95 -8.15
C LEU A 7 -7.79 1.49 -9.29
N THR A 8 -7.33 2.73 -9.18
CA THR A 8 -6.62 3.44 -10.25
C THR A 8 -5.17 3.76 -9.90
N ALA A 9 -4.87 3.96 -8.63
CA ALA A 9 -3.50 4.12 -8.15
C ALA A 9 -3.31 3.46 -6.79
N ALA A 10 -2.06 3.12 -6.50
CA ALA A 10 -1.66 2.63 -5.19
C ALA A 10 -0.26 3.15 -4.82
N ALA A 11 -0.01 3.32 -3.53
CA ALA A 11 1.28 3.66 -2.97
C ALA A 11 1.54 2.84 -1.70
N ALA A 12 2.75 2.35 -1.54
CA ALA A 12 3.20 1.76 -0.28
C ALA A 12 3.89 2.82 0.58
N LEU A 13 3.48 2.90 1.83
CA LEU A 13 4.08 3.72 2.86
C LEU A 13 4.90 2.80 3.76
N VAL A 14 6.21 2.99 3.79
CA VAL A 14 7.16 2.10 4.48
C VAL A 14 7.96 2.89 5.49
N MET A 15 8.04 2.35 6.70
CA MET A 15 8.88 2.85 7.77
C MET A 15 9.62 1.68 8.41
N THR A 16 10.83 1.90 8.92
CA THR A 16 11.58 0.89 9.66
C THR A 16 11.31 1.02 11.15
N ALA A 17 11.01 -0.09 11.82
CA ALA A 17 10.84 -0.10 13.26
C ALA A 17 12.22 -0.20 13.94
N SER A 18 12.86 0.96 14.16
CA SER A 18 14.09 1.16 14.95
C SER A 18 15.42 0.65 14.33
N PRO A 19 16.55 1.38 14.52
CA PRO A 19 17.82 1.06 13.88
C PRO A 19 18.66 0.14 14.78
N THR A 20 18.34 -1.15 14.87
CA THR A 20 19.23 -2.07 15.62
C THR A 20 20.40 -2.56 14.76
N VAL A 21 20.22 -2.60 13.44
CA VAL A 21 21.21 -2.97 12.44
C VAL A 21 20.89 -2.18 11.17
N ASN A 22 21.88 -1.85 10.33
CA ASN A 22 21.67 -1.30 8.99
C ASN A 22 21.33 -2.46 8.03
N PRO A 23 20.05 -2.77 7.79
CA PRO A 23 19.69 -3.86 6.90
C PRO A 23 20.04 -3.46 5.47
N VAL A 24 20.79 -4.32 4.80
CA VAL A 24 21.05 -4.23 3.37
C VAL A 24 20.15 -5.25 2.69
N GLY A 25 19.40 -4.81 1.68
CA GLY A 25 18.58 -5.70 0.88
C GLY A 25 17.55 -4.96 0.04
N SER A 26 16.68 -5.71 -0.58
CA SER A 26 15.54 -5.17 -1.33
C SER A 26 14.25 -5.82 -0.84
N VAL A 27 13.16 -5.06 -0.91
CA VAL A 27 11.82 -5.55 -0.61
C VAL A 27 10.91 -5.27 -1.79
N SER A 28 10.16 -6.30 -2.21
CA SER A 28 9.07 -6.19 -3.16
C SER A 28 7.76 -6.15 -2.39
N ILE A 29 6.98 -5.10 -2.62
CA ILE A 29 5.63 -4.93 -2.08
C ILE A 29 4.66 -5.14 -3.23
N MET A 30 3.76 -6.11 -3.07
CA MET A 30 2.79 -6.51 -4.08
C MET A 30 1.40 -6.50 -3.46
N VAL A 31 0.40 -6.12 -4.25
CA VAL A 31 -1.01 -6.27 -3.91
C VAL A 31 -1.57 -7.31 -4.86
N THR A 32 -2.04 -8.42 -4.31
CA THR A 32 -2.55 -9.55 -5.07
C THR A 32 -3.98 -9.85 -4.67
N GLY A 33 -4.86 -10.12 -5.62
CA GLY A 33 -6.24 -10.54 -5.33
C GLY A 33 -6.63 -11.73 -6.19
N LYS A 34 -7.66 -12.46 -5.79
CA LYS A 34 -8.23 -13.53 -6.62
C LYS A 34 -9.40 -13.02 -7.42
N THR A 35 -9.54 -13.49 -8.66
CA THR A 35 -10.72 -13.21 -9.51
C THR A 35 -11.68 -14.40 -9.52
N LEU A 36 -12.83 -14.26 -10.19
CA LEU A 36 -13.88 -15.29 -10.27
C LEU A 36 -13.41 -16.67 -10.75
N ALA A 37 -12.27 -16.75 -11.47
CA ALA A 37 -11.67 -18.02 -11.91
C ALA A 37 -10.58 -18.56 -10.96
N GLU A 38 -10.52 -18.05 -9.72
CA GLU A 38 -9.45 -18.32 -8.72
C GLU A 38 -8.02 -17.98 -9.19
N ILE A 39 -7.88 -17.27 -10.30
CA ILE A 39 -6.60 -16.80 -10.82
C ILE A 39 -6.10 -15.68 -9.92
N ASP A 40 -4.85 -15.82 -9.44
CA ASP A 40 -4.14 -14.77 -8.75
C ASP A 40 -3.85 -13.61 -9.71
N LEU A 41 -4.41 -12.46 -9.40
CA LEU A 41 -4.24 -11.22 -10.12
C LEU A 41 -3.27 -10.32 -9.37
N LEU A 42 -2.20 -9.90 -10.05
CA LEU A 42 -1.34 -8.84 -9.57
C LEU A 42 -2.00 -7.48 -9.83
N ILE A 43 -2.45 -6.84 -8.76
CA ILE A 43 -3.14 -5.55 -8.80
C ILE A 43 -2.12 -4.42 -8.85
N ALA A 44 -1.12 -4.47 -7.97
CA ALA A 44 -0.08 -3.45 -7.91
C ALA A 44 1.25 -4.04 -7.43
N ARG A 45 2.39 -3.47 -7.85
CA ARG A 45 3.71 -3.88 -7.36
C ARG A 45 4.72 -2.74 -7.29
N ARG A 46 5.71 -2.89 -6.41
CA ARG A 46 6.92 -2.08 -6.41
C ARG A 46 8.08 -2.84 -5.74
N CYS A 47 9.24 -2.79 -6.37
CA CYS A 47 10.51 -3.14 -5.71
C CYS A 47 11.10 -1.86 -5.11
N VAL A 48 11.53 -1.95 -3.85
CA VAL A 48 12.21 -0.89 -3.14
C VAL A 48 13.52 -1.44 -2.61
N ASP A 49 14.62 -0.76 -2.94
CA ASP A 49 15.88 -1.05 -2.27
C ASP A 49 15.81 -0.48 -0.87
N ILE A 50 16.04 -1.36 0.09
CA ILE A 50 16.20 -0.99 1.48
C ILE A 50 17.69 -0.72 1.65
N ASP A 51 18.09 0.47 1.20
CA ASP A 51 19.36 1.06 1.59
C ASP A 51 19.09 1.95 2.82
N LEU A 52 19.33 1.36 3.99
CA LEU A 52 19.07 1.97 5.29
C LEU A 52 20.32 2.60 5.90
N ALA A 53 21.41 2.71 5.14
CA ALA A 53 22.67 3.26 5.63
C ALA A 53 22.57 4.72 6.13
N ASP A 54 21.58 5.52 5.70
CA ASP A 54 21.59 6.97 5.93
C ASP A 54 20.25 7.64 6.28
N THR A 55 19.22 6.91 6.70
CA THR A 55 17.97 7.57 7.14
C THR A 55 17.62 7.27 8.58
N PRO A 56 17.59 8.30 9.46
CA PRO A 56 17.09 8.14 10.81
C PRO A 56 15.66 7.59 10.79
N GLY A 57 15.42 6.60 11.65
CA GLY A 57 14.29 5.67 11.65
C GLY A 57 12.89 6.25 11.94
N ASP A 58 12.64 7.52 11.63
CA ASP A 58 11.36 8.20 11.91
C ASP A 58 10.60 8.69 10.66
N ARG A 59 11.19 8.60 9.46
CA ARG A 59 10.54 9.13 8.26
C ARG A 59 9.90 8.04 7.42
N GLN A 60 8.56 7.98 7.46
CA GLN A 60 7.77 7.19 6.53
C GLN A 60 8.08 7.60 5.08
N ARG A 61 8.44 6.62 4.24
CA ARG A 61 8.70 6.81 2.81
C ARG A 61 7.50 6.34 2.00
N SER A 62 7.11 7.11 1.00
CA SER A 62 6.01 6.77 0.09
C SER A 62 6.58 6.32 -1.25
N TYR A 63 6.14 5.15 -1.73
CA TYR A 63 6.54 4.57 -3.00
C TYR A 63 5.30 4.30 -3.83
N ALA A 64 5.19 4.95 -4.99
CA ALA A 64 4.14 4.65 -5.95
C ALA A 64 4.26 3.21 -6.44
N LEU A 65 3.14 2.48 -6.44
CA LEU A 65 3.06 1.14 -6.98
C LEU A 65 2.65 1.22 -8.46
N ASP A 66 3.32 0.44 -9.29
CA ASP A 66 2.89 0.17 -10.65
C ASP A 66 1.56 -0.59 -10.58
N THR A 67 0.48 0.05 -11.02
CA THR A 67 -0.90 -0.35 -10.73
C THR A 67 -1.60 -0.69 -12.03
N ASN A 68 -2.20 -1.87 -12.09
CA ASN A 68 -3.11 -2.26 -13.16
C ASN A 68 -4.54 -1.93 -12.72
N PRO A 69 -5.27 -1.04 -13.42
CA PRO A 69 -6.62 -0.70 -13.02
C PRO A 69 -7.51 -1.93 -12.93
N VAL A 70 -8.13 -2.15 -11.77
CA VAL A 70 -8.98 -3.33 -11.52
C VAL A 70 -10.31 -2.92 -10.91
N ARG A 71 -11.36 -3.57 -11.38
CA ARG A 71 -12.70 -3.49 -10.83
C ARG A 71 -12.81 -4.33 -9.56
N LEU A 72 -13.09 -3.70 -8.42
CA LEU A 72 -13.12 -4.42 -7.13
C LEU A 72 -14.23 -5.47 -7.02
N ASP A 73 -15.26 -5.37 -7.86
CA ASP A 73 -16.34 -6.36 -7.97
C ASP A 73 -15.96 -7.66 -8.67
N THR A 74 -14.89 -7.63 -9.46
CA THR A 74 -14.41 -8.81 -10.18
C THR A 74 -13.57 -9.75 -9.31
N LEU A 75 -13.22 -9.29 -8.11
CA LEU A 75 -12.43 -10.04 -7.16
C LEU A 75 -13.31 -11.05 -6.40
N SER A 76 -12.85 -12.29 -6.24
CA SER A 76 -13.59 -13.34 -5.52
C SER A 76 -13.37 -13.31 -4.01
N SER A 77 -12.24 -12.75 -3.55
CA SER A 77 -11.90 -12.62 -2.14
C SER A 77 -11.32 -11.23 -1.82
N ASP A 78 -11.02 -10.99 -0.55
CA ASP A 78 -10.16 -9.87 -0.17
C ASP A 78 -8.75 -10.06 -0.76
N PRO A 79 -8.15 -9.02 -1.35
CA PRO A 79 -6.74 -9.02 -1.72
C PRO A 79 -5.83 -9.18 -0.50
N ALA A 80 -4.55 -9.38 -0.77
CA ALA A 80 -3.49 -9.39 0.21
C ALA A 80 -2.37 -8.44 -0.23
N VAL A 81 -1.73 -7.80 0.75
CA VAL A 81 -0.44 -7.16 0.58
C VAL A 81 0.63 -8.21 0.88
N VAL A 82 1.43 -8.54 -0.11
CA VAL A 82 2.55 -9.49 -0.02
C VAL A 82 3.85 -8.71 -0.04
N ILE A 83 4.67 -8.94 0.97
CA ILE A 83 5.96 -8.29 1.17
C ILE A 83 7.02 -9.37 1.11
N ARG A 84 7.98 -9.23 0.18
CA ARG A 84 9.04 -10.21 -0.03
C ARG A 84 10.39 -9.54 0.01
N SER A 85 11.30 -10.03 0.84
CA SER A 85 12.69 -9.58 0.86
C SER A 85 13.59 -10.43 -0.04
N VAL A 86 14.65 -9.80 -0.51
CA VAL A 86 15.79 -10.44 -1.16
C VAL A 86 17.07 -9.80 -0.63
N GLY A 87 18.04 -10.63 -0.23
CA GLY A 87 19.35 -10.17 0.24
C GLY A 87 19.39 -9.71 1.71
N ILE A 88 18.28 -9.82 2.44
CA ILE A 88 18.25 -9.55 3.88
C ILE A 88 18.93 -10.70 4.64
N VAL A 89 20.00 -10.37 5.37
CA VAL A 89 20.73 -11.30 6.23
C VAL A 89 20.22 -11.24 7.67
N ASP A 90 20.00 -10.02 8.18
CA ASP A 90 19.56 -9.76 9.55
C ASP A 90 18.06 -9.49 9.65
N ARG A 91 17.50 -9.68 10.84
CA ARG A 91 16.10 -9.33 11.11
C ARG A 91 15.83 -7.87 10.74
N THR A 92 14.81 -7.68 9.91
CA THR A 92 14.35 -6.37 9.45
C THR A 92 12.89 -6.18 9.83
N ASP A 93 12.64 -5.26 10.75
CA ASP A 93 11.29 -4.90 11.17
C ASP A 93 10.80 -3.66 10.41
N LEU A 94 9.67 -3.80 9.72
CA LEU A 94 9.04 -2.79 8.89
C LEU A 94 7.63 -2.50 9.39
N VAL A 95 7.22 -1.23 9.34
CA VAL A 95 5.82 -0.82 9.44
C VAL A 95 5.36 -0.45 8.04
N ILE A 96 4.31 -1.13 7.58
CA ILE A 96 3.81 -0.96 6.21
C ILE A 96 2.36 -0.51 6.25
N ALA A 97 2.06 0.51 5.46
CA ALA A 97 0.70 0.87 5.10
C ALA A 97 0.58 0.98 3.58
N VAL A 98 -0.61 0.77 3.05
CA VAL A 98 -0.90 0.91 1.63
C VAL A 98 -2.01 1.92 1.43
N ARG A 99 -1.78 2.88 0.54
CA ARG A 99 -2.73 3.90 0.14
C ARG A 99 -3.24 3.58 -1.26
N PHE A 100 -4.55 3.57 -1.44
CA PHE A 100 -5.23 3.33 -2.71
C PHE A 100 -6.05 4.54 -3.10
N GLU A 101 -6.05 4.83 -4.39
CA GLU A 101 -6.99 5.74 -5.02
C GLU A 101 -7.98 4.90 -5.82
N VAL A 102 -9.26 5.19 -5.59
CA VAL A 102 -10.35 4.38 -6.07
C VAL A 102 -11.42 5.28 -6.67
N ASP A 103 -11.76 5.05 -7.93
CA ASP A 103 -12.80 5.78 -8.63
C ASP A 103 -14.14 5.04 -8.53
N ASP A 104 -15.14 5.71 -7.97
CA ASP A 104 -16.54 5.34 -8.11
C ASP A 104 -17.07 5.94 -9.42
N ARG A 105 -17.11 5.11 -10.46
CA ARG A 105 -17.57 5.52 -11.80
C ARG A 105 -19.05 5.89 -11.84
N PHE A 106 -19.87 5.42 -10.90
CA PHE A 106 -21.29 5.77 -10.84
C PHE A 106 -21.49 7.14 -10.21
N ARG A 107 -20.73 7.44 -9.16
CA ARG A 107 -20.83 8.72 -8.44
C ARG A 107 -19.88 9.79 -8.99
N GLN A 108 -19.03 9.44 -9.96
CA GLN A 108 -17.97 10.30 -10.52
C GLN A 108 -17.11 10.92 -9.42
N ARG A 109 -16.70 10.10 -8.45
CA ARG A 109 -15.90 10.53 -7.30
C ARG A 109 -14.71 9.61 -7.11
N THR A 110 -13.58 10.22 -6.77
CA THR A 110 -12.37 9.51 -6.33
C THR A 110 -12.31 9.48 -4.81
N PHE A 111 -11.98 8.32 -4.26
CA PHE A 111 -11.78 8.08 -2.84
C PHE A 111 -10.34 7.66 -2.60
N VAL A 112 -9.76 8.16 -1.51
CA VAL A 112 -8.45 7.73 -1.04
C VAL A 112 -8.63 6.89 0.21
N PHE A 113 -8.10 5.67 0.18
CA PHE A 113 -8.15 4.73 1.29
C PHE A 113 -6.74 4.38 1.72
N GLN A 114 -6.46 4.46 3.01
CA GLN A 114 -5.22 3.95 3.59
C GLN A 114 -5.55 2.77 4.49
N HIS A 115 -4.78 1.70 4.35
CA HIS A 115 -4.82 0.55 5.23
C HIS A 115 -3.45 0.33 5.86
N ASP A 116 -3.40 0.34 7.18
CA ASP A 116 -2.20 0.01 7.94
C ASP A 116 -2.10 -1.51 8.09
N CYS A 117 -1.04 -2.11 7.54
CA CYS A 117 -0.77 -3.54 7.58
C CYS A 117 -0.09 -3.98 8.89
N GLY A 118 0.28 -3.01 9.73
CA GLY A 118 0.99 -3.20 10.99
C GLY A 118 2.45 -3.57 10.79
N ASP A 119 3.02 -4.17 11.84
CA ASP A 119 4.43 -4.59 11.85
C ASP A 119 4.65 -5.86 11.02
N VAL A 120 5.75 -5.85 10.29
CA VAL A 120 6.21 -6.90 9.38
C VAL A 120 7.67 -7.19 9.71
N CYS A 121 7.93 -8.41 10.18
CA CYS A 121 9.27 -8.90 10.47
C CYS A 121 9.73 -9.78 9.30
N LEU A 122 10.85 -9.43 8.68
CA LEU A 122 11.49 -10.21 7.61
C LEU A 122 12.85 -10.70 8.09
N THR A 123 13.14 -11.97 7.82
CA THR A 123 14.43 -12.61 8.12
C THR A 123 14.86 -13.45 6.93
N ALA A 124 16.09 -13.97 6.95
CA ALA A 124 16.54 -14.94 5.94
C ALA A 124 15.65 -16.21 5.91
N ASP A 125 15.20 -16.67 7.07
CA ASP A 125 14.33 -17.85 7.21
C ASP A 125 12.86 -17.57 6.89
N SER A 126 12.43 -16.32 7.04
CA SER A 126 11.07 -15.86 6.76
C SER A 126 11.11 -14.61 5.86
N PRO A 127 11.46 -14.76 4.57
CA PRO A 127 11.63 -13.63 3.66
C PRO A 127 10.32 -13.12 3.08
N VAL A 128 9.17 -13.73 3.43
CA VAL A 128 7.86 -13.37 2.91
C VAL A 128 6.87 -13.16 4.04
N ALA A 129 6.13 -12.06 3.98
CA ALA A 129 4.98 -11.78 4.81
C ALA A 129 3.76 -11.47 3.93
N ALA A 130 2.58 -11.92 4.36
CA ALA A 130 1.32 -11.60 3.70
C ALA A 130 0.34 -11.04 4.73
N LYS A 131 -0.35 -9.96 4.38
CA LYS A 131 -1.36 -9.31 5.22
C LYS A 131 -2.66 -9.15 4.42
N PRO A 132 -3.82 -9.54 4.98
CA PRO A 132 -5.09 -9.39 4.30
C PRO A 132 -5.42 -7.89 4.12
N LEU A 133 -5.98 -7.55 2.98
CA LEU A 133 -6.40 -6.20 2.65
C LEU A 133 -7.93 -6.18 2.51
N PRO A 134 -8.67 -5.57 3.45
CA PRO A 134 -10.13 -5.67 3.52
C PRO A 134 -10.84 -4.75 2.52
N LEU A 135 -10.59 -4.93 1.22
CA LEU A 135 -11.23 -4.17 0.15
C LEU A 135 -12.69 -4.59 -0.10
N SER A 136 -13.13 -5.73 0.43
CA SER A 136 -14.53 -6.17 0.45
C SER A 136 -15.46 -5.13 1.06
N ARG A 137 -14.96 -4.24 1.93
CA ARG A 137 -15.72 -3.11 2.51
C ARG A 137 -16.22 -2.12 1.45
N PHE A 138 -15.53 -2.00 0.32
CA PHE A 138 -15.98 -1.17 -0.80
C PHE A 138 -17.16 -1.80 -1.55
N ARG A 139 -17.28 -3.13 -1.53
CA ARG A 139 -18.40 -3.86 -2.16
C ARG A 139 -19.71 -3.70 -1.44
N SER A 140 -19.67 -3.59 -0.11
CA SER A 140 -20.84 -3.50 0.76
C SER A 140 -21.41 -2.09 0.92
N GLY A 141 -20.95 -1.11 0.14
CA GLY A 141 -21.41 0.28 0.23
C GLY A 141 -20.88 1.04 1.45
N GLY A 142 -20.00 0.42 2.25
CA GLY A 142 -19.26 1.05 3.33
C GLY A 142 -18.07 1.84 2.81
N LEU A 143 -18.31 2.81 1.91
CA LEU A 143 -17.26 3.73 1.48
C LEU A 143 -16.78 4.53 2.70
N PRO A 144 -15.49 4.52 3.04
CA PRO A 144 -14.95 5.40 4.06
C PRO A 144 -15.18 6.86 3.63
N LEU A 145 -15.67 7.68 4.56
CA LEU A 145 -15.88 9.11 4.32
C LEU A 145 -14.57 9.73 3.82
N PRO A 146 -14.61 10.61 2.81
CA PRO A 146 -13.43 11.27 2.31
C PRO A 146 -12.76 12.04 3.46
N ARG A 147 -11.54 11.65 3.83
CA ARG A 147 -10.69 12.51 4.65
C ARG A 147 -10.32 13.70 3.78
N ALA A 148 -10.77 14.89 4.17
CA ALA A 148 -10.36 16.14 3.55
C ALA A 148 -8.83 16.21 3.62
N VAL A 149 -8.17 16.08 2.46
CA VAL A 149 -6.77 16.46 2.33
C VAL A 149 -6.78 17.97 2.46
N GLY A 150 -6.33 18.46 3.62
CA GLY A 150 -6.19 19.88 3.87
C GLY A 150 -5.32 20.49 2.79
N ALA A 151 -5.90 21.34 1.95
CA ALA A 151 -5.15 22.25 1.11
C ALA A 151 -4.38 23.18 2.05
N THR A 152 -3.08 22.93 2.24
CA THR A 152 -2.18 23.94 2.80
C THR A 152 -2.07 25.04 1.77
N ASN A 153 -2.89 26.08 1.94
CA ASN A 153 -2.70 27.38 1.31
C ASN A 153 -1.35 27.94 1.78
N CYS A 154 -0.32 27.74 0.97
CA CYS A 154 0.86 28.60 0.97
C CYS A 154 0.49 29.88 0.21
N ASP A 155 -0.29 30.76 0.84
CA ASP A 155 -0.49 32.12 0.33
C ASP A 155 0.56 33.02 0.99
N GLY A 156 1.61 33.29 0.21
CA GLY A 156 2.68 34.20 0.59
C GLY A 156 2.16 35.63 0.61
N ARG A 157 1.91 36.17 1.81
CA ARG A 157 1.82 37.61 2.01
C ARG A 157 3.22 38.18 2.30
N MET A 158 3.90 38.57 1.23
CA MET A 158 4.84 39.68 1.27
C MET A 158 4.05 40.98 1.19
N HIS A 159 4.09 41.80 2.25
CA HIS A 159 3.94 43.26 2.21
C HIS A 159 4.62 43.75 3.49
N GLN A 160 5.83 44.32 3.33
CA GLN A 160 6.14 45.75 3.49
C GLN A 160 6.17 46.19 4.95
#